data_AF-A0A4Y2VVT0-F1
#
_entry.id   AF-A0A4Y2VVT0-F1
#
_cell.length_a   1.000
_cell.length_b   1.000
_cell.length_c   1.000
_cell.angle_alpha   90.00
_cell.angle_beta   90.00
_cell.angle_gamma   90.00
#
_symmetry.space_group_name_H-M   'P 1'
#
loop_
_entity.id
_entity.type
_entity.pdbx_description
1 polymer ?
#
loop_
_entity_poly.entity_id
_entity_poly.type
_entity_poly.pdbx_seq_one_letter_code
_entity_poly.pdbx_strand_id
1 'polypeptide(L)'
;MGSSKHPHILAISLRMRITGIRIWTAVLSIGLVCTFYTSIGGMKAVVWTDFFQSLMMYGSILVIVVKGTIDLGGFDVVWQRSFEGGRIEFWRFDFDPTVRHTFWSLVFGGYVTWMGNYAANQSMIQRYLTIGSLRGAQRCLWYNLPALILLICVTSMSGLVIYAFYFDCDPIGAKMIQAPDQLFPRFVMETLGAFPGIPGLFVAGIFSGALSTVSSGVNS
;
A
#
# COMPACT_ATOMS: atom_id res chain seq x y z
N MET A 1 -12.45 -6.78 -33.40
CA MET A 1 -12.02 -8.17 -33.15
C MET A 1 -11.63 -8.28 -31.67
N GLY A 2 -12.63 -8.32 -30.78
CA GLY A 2 -12.41 -7.98 -29.36
C GLY A 2 -13.47 -8.57 -28.43
N SER A 3 -13.59 -9.90 -28.40
CA SER A 3 -14.59 -10.59 -27.57
C SER A 3 -14.07 -11.89 -26.95
N SER A 4 -12.85 -11.87 -26.38
CA SER A 4 -12.33 -13.07 -25.69
C SER A 4 -11.38 -12.78 -24.51
N LYS A 5 -11.59 -11.69 -23.76
CA LYS A 5 -10.86 -11.44 -22.48
C LYS A 5 -11.76 -11.16 -21.28
N HIS A 6 -13.09 -11.23 -21.45
CA HIS A 6 -14.07 -10.99 -20.37
C HIS A 6 -14.45 -12.17 -19.45
N PRO A 7 -14.25 -13.48 -19.78
CA PRO A 7 -14.74 -14.53 -18.89
C PRO A 7 -13.92 -14.67 -17.59
N HIS A 8 -12.64 -14.29 -17.60
CA HIS A 8 -11.79 -14.32 -16.39
C HIS A 8 -12.06 -13.14 -15.44
N ILE A 9 -12.43 -11.98 -15.98
CA ILE A 9 -12.73 -10.77 -15.20
C ILE A 9 -14.06 -10.94 -14.48
N LEU A 10 -15.07 -11.49 -15.16
CA LEU A 10 -16.34 -11.83 -14.52
C LEU A 10 -16.14 -12.91 -13.44
N ALA A 11 -15.25 -13.88 -13.64
CA ALA A 11 -14.93 -14.91 -12.65
C ALA A 11 -14.19 -14.36 -11.41
N ILE A 12 -13.41 -13.28 -11.55
CA ILE A 12 -12.73 -12.62 -10.42
C ILE A 12 -13.69 -11.71 -9.64
N SER A 13 -14.51 -10.90 -10.34
CA SER A 13 -15.57 -10.10 -9.71
C SER A 13 -16.66 -10.99 -9.09
N LEU A 14 -16.97 -12.13 -9.71
CA LEU A 14 -17.82 -13.17 -9.12
C LEU A 14 -17.10 -13.85 -7.97
N ARG A 15 -15.78 -14.14 -8.00
CA ARG A 15 -15.08 -14.72 -6.83
C ARG A 15 -15.05 -13.83 -5.60
N MET A 16 -14.94 -12.51 -5.78
CA MET A 16 -15.13 -11.55 -4.67
C MET A 16 -16.56 -11.57 -4.12
N ARG A 17 -17.54 -11.96 -4.94
CA ARG A 17 -18.94 -12.20 -4.54
C ARG A 17 -19.18 -13.62 -4.00
N ILE A 18 -18.32 -14.59 -4.33
CA ILE A 18 -18.48 -16.04 -4.05
C ILE A 18 -17.76 -16.49 -2.78
N THR A 19 -16.94 -15.66 -2.10
CA THR A 19 -16.55 -16.08 -0.75
C THR A 19 -17.73 -16.20 0.19
N GLY A 20 -18.89 -15.55 -0.05
CA GLY A 20 -20.12 -15.72 0.75
C GLY A 20 -19.97 -15.41 2.26
N ILE A 21 -18.75 -15.08 2.67
CA ILE A 21 -18.31 -14.72 4.00
C ILE A 21 -18.72 -13.26 4.12
N ARG A 22 -19.75 -13.02 4.92
CA ARG A 22 -20.09 -11.66 5.37
C ARG A 22 -18.79 -10.97 5.79
N ILE A 23 -18.62 -9.69 5.48
CA ILE A 23 -17.42 -8.94 5.90
C ILE A 23 -17.09 -9.19 7.39
N TRP A 24 -18.14 -9.31 8.21
CA TRP A 24 -18.09 -9.71 9.61
C TRP A 24 -17.44 -11.06 9.87
N THR A 25 -17.67 -12.11 9.08
CA THR A 25 -17.02 -13.40 9.25
C THR A 25 -15.55 -13.38 8.84
N ALA A 26 -15.15 -12.54 7.88
CA ALA A 26 -13.73 -12.31 7.56
C ALA A 26 -13.01 -11.51 8.66
N VAL A 27 -13.65 -10.45 9.16
CA VAL A 27 -13.13 -9.64 10.27
C VAL A 27 -13.01 -10.47 11.54
N LEU A 28 -14.02 -11.28 11.87
CA LEU A 28 -13.99 -12.16 13.05
C LEU A 28 -12.95 -13.27 12.93
N SER A 29 -12.80 -13.89 11.76
CA SER A 29 -11.80 -14.96 11.58
C SER A 29 -10.38 -14.41 11.65
N ILE A 30 -10.08 -13.30 10.97
CA ILE A 30 -8.77 -12.63 11.05
C ILE A 30 -8.52 -12.15 12.48
N GLY A 31 -9.50 -11.52 13.13
CA GLY A 31 -9.39 -11.06 14.52
C GLY A 31 -9.12 -12.18 15.50
N LEU A 32 -9.78 -13.34 15.35
CA LEU A 32 -9.59 -14.51 16.20
C LEU A 32 -8.21 -15.13 16.01
N VAL A 33 -7.77 -15.32 14.76
CA VAL A 33 -6.42 -15.80 14.46
C VAL A 33 -5.37 -14.82 15.01
N CYS A 34 -5.58 -13.52 14.81
CA CYS A 34 -4.71 -12.46 15.31
C CYS A 34 -4.57 -12.47 16.83
N THR A 35 -5.69 -12.54 17.52
CA THR A 35 -5.75 -12.60 18.99
C THR A 35 -5.08 -13.87 19.51
N PHE A 36 -5.29 -15.01 18.84
CA PHE A 36 -4.72 -16.28 19.27
C PHE A 36 -3.19 -16.29 19.16
N TYR A 37 -2.62 -15.93 18.01
CA TYR A 37 -1.15 -15.94 17.88
C TYR A 37 -0.49 -14.83 18.70
N THR A 38 -1.15 -13.68 18.86
CA THR A 38 -0.63 -12.56 19.67
C THR A 38 -0.67 -12.88 21.16
N SER A 39 -1.71 -13.55 21.64
CA SER A 39 -1.82 -13.93 23.06
C SER A 39 -0.77 -14.99 23.47
N ILE A 40 -0.39 -15.89 22.56
CA ILE A 40 0.64 -16.90 22.80
C ILE A 40 2.05 -16.32 22.65
N GLY A 41 2.30 -15.54 21.60
CA GLY A 41 3.65 -15.09 21.25
C GLY A 41 4.05 -13.70 21.77
N GLY A 42 3.08 -12.91 22.25
CA GLY A 42 3.29 -11.54 22.71
C GLY A 42 3.93 -10.63 21.66
N MET A 43 4.63 -9.60 22.13
CA MET A 43 5.28 -8.60 21.25
C MET A 43 6.32 -9.20 20.29
N LYS A 44 6.96 -10.32 20.66
CA LYS A 44 7.92 -11.01 19.78
C LYS A 44 7.25 -11.56 18.54
N ALA A 45 6.07 -12.18 18.67
CA ALA A 45 5.33 -12.70 17.53
C ALA A 45 4.85 -11.56 16.61
N VAL A 46 4.36 -10.46 17.19
CA VAL A 46 3.91 -9.28 16.43
C VAL A 46 5.04 -8.71 15.57
N VAL A 47 6.24 -8.55 16.13
CA VAL A 47 7.41 -8.05 15.38
C VAL A 47 7.79 -9.00 14.24
N TRP A 48 7.75 -10.32 14.45
CA TRP A 48 8.02 -11.30 13.39
C TRP A 48 6.97 -11.28 12.28
N THR A 49 5.69 -11.18 12.62
CA THR A 49 4.62 -11.09 11.61
C THR A 49 4.72 -9.80 10.81
N ASP A 50 5.03 -8.67 11.46
CA ASP A 50 5.24 -7.39 10.78
C ASP A 50 6.45 -7.41 9.85
N PHE A 51 7.51 -8.14 10.22
CA PHE A 51 8.68 -8.33 9.36
C PHE A 51 8.32 -9.07 8.06
N PHE A 52 7.64 -10.22 8.14
CA PHE A 52 7.23 -10.97 6.96
C PHE A 52 6.22 -10.19 6.10
N GLN A 53 5.29 -9.49 6.75
CA GLN A 53 4.32 -8.64 6.06
C GLN A 53 5.00 -7.50 5.31
N SER A 54 6.00 -6.86 5.93
CA SER A 54 6.81 -5.82 5.28
C SER A 54 7.53 -6.37 4.07
N LEU A 55 8.16 -7.55 4.17
CA LEU A 55 8.84 -8.19 3.04
C LEU A 55 7.89 -8.46 1.86
N MET A 56 6.69 -8.98 2.14
CA MET A 56 5.65 -9.18 1.12
C MET A 56 5.19 -7.85 0.50
N MET A 57 5.06 -6.80 1.31
CA MET A 57 4.69 -5.45 0.83
C MET A 57 5.76 -4.89 -0.12
N TYR A 58 7.04 -4.89 0.27
CA TYR A 58 8.12 -4.42 -0.63
C TYR A 58 8.19 -5.26 -1.91
N GLY A 59 8.15 -6.59 -1.77
CA GLY A 59 8.23 -7.50 -2.91
C GLY A 59 7.07 -7.31 -3.89
N SER A 60 5.84 -7.19 -3.38
CA SER A 60 4.65 -7.01 -4.23
C SER A 60 4.69 -5.70 -5.01
N ILE A 61 4.97 -4.58 -4.35
CA ILE A 61 5.04 -3.27 -5.00
C ILE A 61 6.16 -3.26 -6.05
N LEU A 62 7.34 -3.81 -5.74
CA LEU A 62 8.45 -3.91 -6.70
C LEU A 62 8.06 -4.75 -7.94
N VAL A 63 7.47 -5.93 -7.73
CA VAL A 63 7.02 -6.80 -8.83
C VAL A 63 6.00 -6.07 -9.70
N ILE A 64 5.04 -5.37 -9.09
CA ILE A 64 4.00 -4.63 -9.80
C ILE A 64 4.60 -3.47 -10.61
N VAL A 65 5.53 -2.71 -10.03
CA VAL A 65 6.21 -1.61 -10.73
C VAL A 65 7.01 -2.13 -11.92
N VAL A 66 7.83 -3.16 -11.73
CA VAL A 66 8.67 -3.72 -12.79
C VAL A 66 7.81 -4.32 -13.90
N LYS A 67 6.88 -5.20 -13.56
CA LYS A 67 6.00 -5.88 -14.52
C LYS A 67 5.12 -4.87 -15.26
N GLY A 68 4.49 -3.94 -14.54
CA GLY A 68 3.66 -2.91 -15.13
C GLY A 68 4.43 -1.97 -16.06
N THR A 69 5.67 -1.62 -15.71
CA THR A 69 6.54 -0.82 -16.59
C THR A 69 6.92 -1.58 -17.85
N ILE A 70 7.24 -2.87 -17.76
CA ILE A 70 7.55 -3.72 -18.91
C ILE A 70 6.33 -3.85 -19.84
N ASP A 71 5.15 -4.10 -19.29
CA ASP A 71 3.91 -4.22 -20.08
C ASP A 71 3.56 -2.95 -20.85
N LEU A 72 3.92 -1.78 -20.29
CA LEU A 72 3.70 -0.47 -20.92
C LEU A 72 4.74 -0.13 -22.00
N GLY A 73 5.75 -0.97 -22.20
CA GLY A 73 6.81 -0.75 -23.18
C GLY A 73 8.03 0.01 -22.63
N GLY A 74 8.14 0.17 -21.31
CA GLY A 74 9.32 0.74 -20.65
C GLY A 74 9.01 1.96 -19.78
N PHE A 75 10.03 2.39 -19.04
CA PHE A 75 9.93 3.52 -18.11
C PHE A 75 9.65 4.85 -18.83
N ASP A 76 10.20 5.02 -20.03
CA ASP A 76 10.03 6.25 -20.81
C ASP A 76 8.55 6.51 -21.14
N VAL A 77 7.78 5.45 -21.45
CA VAL A 77 6.35 5.54 -21.72
C VAL A 77 5.58 5.93 -20.46
N VAL A 78 5.93 5.35 -19.31
CA VAL A 78 5.33 5.69 -18.01
C VAL A 78 5.57 7.16 -17.69
N TRP A 79 6.79 7.63 -17.90
CA TRP A 79 7.18 9.01 -17.65
C TRP A 79 6.44 9.98 -18.57
N GLN A 80 6.44 9.72 -19.88
CA GLN A 80 5.79 10.57 -20.87
C GLN A 80 4.28 10.70 -20.58
N ARG A 81 3.57 9.58 -20.39
CA ARG A 81 2.14 9.59 -20.09
C ARG A 81 1.82 10.31 -18.78
N SER A 82 2.66 10.13 -17.76
CA SER A 82 2.48 10.80 -16.47
C SER A 82 2.72 12.31 -16.57
N PHE A 83 3.66 12.73 -17.42
CA PHE A 83 3.95 14.14 -17.68
C PHE A 83 2.82 14.80 -18.48
N GLU A 84 2.39 14.19 -19.58
CA GLU A 84 1.25 14.66 -20.41
C GLU A 84 -0.06 14.72 -19.61
N GLY A 85 -0.24 13.77 -18.69
CA GLY A 85 -1.35 13.71 -17.77
C GLY A 85 -1.31 14.71 -16.61
N GLY A 86 -0.28 15.56 -16.54
CA GLY A 86 -0.12 16.55 -15.48
C GLY A 86 0.05 15.95 -14.08
N ARG A 87 0.57 14.72 -13.97
CA ARG A 87 0.76 14.03 -12.67
C ARG A 87 2.11 14.31 -12.02
N ILE A 88 3.05 14.88 -12.77
CA ILE A 88 4.38 15.21 -12.29
C ILE A 88 4.44 16.71 -11.98
N GLU A 89 4.24 17.04 -10.71
CA GLU A 89 4.38 18.40 -10.17
C GLU A 89 5.42 18.39 -9.05
N PHE A 90 6.63 18.89 -9.32
CA PHE A 90 7.71 18.87 -8.32
C PHE A 90 7.62 20.03 -7.31
N TRP A 91 7.18 21.20 -7.76
CA TRP A 91 7.42 22.45 -7.07
C TRP A 91 6.18 23.33 -7.03
N ARG A 92 5.23 23.00 -6.16
CA ARG A 92 4.04 23.83 -5.92
C ARG A 92 4.20 24.62 -4.61
N PHE A 93 4.73 25.84 -4.75
CA PHE A 93 5.06 26.74 -3.63
C PHE A 93 3.91 27.70 -3.25
N ASP A 94 2.66 27.24 -3.35
CA ASP A 94 1.50 28.03 -2.94
C ASP A 94 1.27 27.94 -1.43
N PHE A 95 0.86 29.06 -0.81
CA PHE A 95 0.44 29.10 0.60
C PHE A 95 -1.05 28.83 0.81
N ASP A 96 -1.78 28.47 -0.25
CA ASP A 96 -3.22 28.20 -0.17
C ASP A 96 -3.49 26.93 0.66
N PRO A 97 -4.19 27.04 1.81
CA PRO A 97 -4.48 25.89 2.67
C PRO A 97 -5.55 24.96 2.10
N THR A 98 -6.25 25.34 1.03
CA THR A 98 -7.26 24.49 0.36
C THR A 98 -6.63 23.47 -0.61
N VAL A 99 -5.36 23.69 -0.98
CA VAL A 99 -4.62 22.78 -1.84
C VAL A 99 -4.10 21.60 -1.02
N ARG A 100 -4.48 20.39 -1.42
CA ARG A 100 -4.18 19.14 -0.69
C ARG A 100 -2.69 18.94 -0.41
N HIS A 101 -1.82 19.24 -1.39
CA HIS A 101 -0.37 19.06 -1.27
C HIS A 101 0.34 20.29 -1.86
N THR A 102 0.97 21.07 -0.99
CA THR A 102 1.89 22.15 -1.34
C THR A 102 3.25 21.84 -0.69
N PHE A 103 4.31 22.50 -1.15
CA PHE A 103 5.61 22.38 -0.50
C PHE A 103 5.51 22.63 1.01
N TRP A 104 4.76 23.66 1.41
CA TRP A 104 4.59 24.04 2.81
C TRP A 104 3.79 23.03 3.62
N SER A 105 2.69 22.50 3.06
CA SER A 105 1.90 21.48 3.77
C SER A 105 2.66 20.16 3.90
N LEU A 106 3.50 19.81 2.92
CA LEU A 106 4.36 18.63 2.99
C LEU A 106 5.52 18.79 3.98
N VAL A 107 6.18 19.95 4.01
CA VAL A 107 7.31 20.18 4.93
C VAL A 107 6.82 20.34 6.37
N PHE A 108 5.92 21.29 6.64
CA PHE A 108 5.46 21.57 8.00
C PHE A 108 4.46 20.52 8.48
N GLY A 109 3.44 20.22 7.67
CA GLY A 109 2.45 19.20 8.01
C GLY A 109 3.08 17.82 8.10
N GLY A 110 3.92 17.45 7.13
CA GLY A 110 4.68 16.20 7.19
C GLY A 110 5.58 16.13 8.42
N TYR A 111 6.34 17.17 8.75
CA TYR A 111 7.18 17.19 9.95
C TYR A 111 6.37 16.91 11.23
N VAL A 112 5.25 17.61 11.43
CA VAL A 112 4.38 17.39 12.59
C VAL A 112 3.76 15.99 12.59
N THR A 113 3.30 15.51 11.44
CA THR A 113 2.72 14.16 11.30
C THR A 113 3.74 13.06 11.61
N TRP A 114 4.95 13.15 11.03
CA TRP A 114 6.01 12.17 11.27
C TRP A 114 6.50 12.24 12.72
N MET A 115 6.65 13.43 13.29
CA MET A 115 6.99 13.58 14.70
C MET A 115 5.94 12.91 15.60
N GLY A 116 4.65 13.15 15.37
CA GLY A 116 3.58 12.49 16.12
C GLY A 116 3.66 10.96 16.01
N ASN A 117 3.86 10.45 14.79
CA ASN A 117 3.96 9.01 14.53
C ASN A 117 5.16 8.33 15.22
N TYR A 118 6.30 9.01 15.33
CA TYR A 118 7.50 8.42 15.94
C TYR A 118 7.64 8.73 17.44
N ALA A 119 7.22 9.91 17.88
CA ALA A 119 7.43 10.38 19.25
C ALA A 119 6.22 10.17 20.18
N ALA A 120 5.00 10.26 19.65
CA ALA A 120 3.77 10.24 20.45
C ALA A 120 2.91 8.98 20.22
N ASN A 121 3.18 8.20 19.18
CA ASN A 121 2.40 6.99 18.89
C ASN A 121 2.76 5.86 19.86
N GLN A 122 1.76 5.39 20.60
CA GLN A 122 1.91 4.35 21.61
C GLN A 122 2.48 3.05 21.03
N SER A 123 2.07 2.63 19.83
CA SER A 123 2.58 1.41 19.19
C SER A 123 4.07 1.52 18.87
N MET A 124 4.57 2.72 18.54
CA MET A 124 6.01 2.92 18.30
C MET A 124 6.80 2.98 19.59
N ILE A 125 6.29 3.66 20.62
CA ILE A 125 6.92 3.71 21.94
C ILE A 125 7.07 2.29 22.52
N GLN A 126 6.03 1.47 22.43
CA GLN A 126 6.08 0.07 22.87
C GLN A 126 7.18 -0.73 22.17
N ARG A 127 7.36 -0.54 20.85
CA ARG A 127 8.44 -1.19 20.10
C ARG A 127 9.81 -0.73 20.57
N TYR A 128 10.00 0.55 20.90
CA TYR A 128 11.29 1.03 21.44
C TYR A 128 11.60 0.42 22.80
N LEU A 129 10.59 0.25 23.67
CA LEU A 129 10.75 -0.34 25.00
C LEU A 129 11.10 -1.84 24.95
N THR A 130 10.89 -2.51 23.82
CA THR A 130 11.33 -3.92 23.64
C THR A 130 12.83 -4.05 23.39
N ILE A 131 13.51 -2.94 23.09
CA ILE A 131 14.95 -2.91 22.83
C ILE A 131 15.67 -2.61 24.13
N GLY A 132 16.59 -3.49 24.53
CA GLY A 132 17.28 -3.39 25.84
C GLY A 132 18.22 -2.20 26.02
N SER A 133 18.33 -1.29 25.04
CA SER A 133 19.15 -0.07 25.17
C SER A 133 18.62 1.09 24.32
N LEU A 134 18.75 2.32 24.84
CA LEU A 134 18.39 3.54 24.13
C LEU A 134 19.16 3.70 22.81
N ARG A 135 20.47 3.44 22.82
CA ARG A 135 21.31 3.49 21.61
C ARG A 135 20.85 2.48 20.56
N GLY A 136 20.37 1.31 20.98
CA GLY A 136 19.77 0.32 20.09
C GLY A 136 18.50 0.85 19.42
N ALA A 137 17.58 1.42 20.19
CA ALA A 137 16.35 2.01 19.67
C ALA A 137 16.62 3.15 18.67
N GLN A 138 17.58 4.04 18.99
CA GLN A 138 18.01 5.12 18.09
C GLN A 138 18.58 4.58 16.77
N ARG A 139 19.40 3.52 16.80
CA ARG A 139 19.92 2.88 15.59
C ARG A 139 18.79 2.27 14.75
N CYS A 140 17.82 1.61 15.37
CA CYS A 140 16.65 1.07 14.67
C CYS A 140 15.87 2.17 13.93
N LEU A 141 15.68 3.33 14.55
CA LEU A 141 15.08 4.51 13.91
C LEU A 141 15.88 4.96 12.68
N TRP A 142 17.20 5.06 12.80
CA TRP A 142 18.07 5.43 11.67
C TRP A 142 18.05 4.41 10.52
N TYR A 143 17.94 3.12 10.81
CA TYR A 143 17.77 2.10 9.77
C TYR A 143 16.37 2.09 9.15
N ASN A 144 15.34 2.48 9.91
CA ASN A 144 13.99 2.58 9.39
C ASN A 144 13.83 3.74 8.40
N LEU A 145 14.56 4.84 8.58
CA LEU A 145 14.48 6.02 7.72
C LEU A 145 14.73 5.72 6.22
N PRO A 146 15.85 5.10 5.79
CA PRO A 146 16.07 4.79 4.38
C PRO A 146 15.07 3.77 3.84
N ALA A 147 14.61 2.81 4.66
CA ALA A 147 13.59 1.85 4.27
C ALA A 147 12.25 2.56 3.97
N LEU A 148 11.86 3.50 4.82
CA LEU A 148 10.66 4.31 4.62
C LEU A 148 10.77 5.18 3.36
N ILE A 149 11.91 5.85 3.14
CA ILE A 149 12.15 6.65 1.93
C ILE A 149 12.01 5.78 0.69
N LEU A 150 12.65 4.60 0.68
CA LEU A 150 12.54 3.64 -0.41
C LEU A 150 11.08 3.22 -0.65
N LEU A 151 10.34 2.90 0.41
CA LEU A 151 8.93 2.51 0.30
C LEU A 151 8.08 3.61 -0.33
N ILE A 152 8.25 4.86 0.13
CA ILE A 152 7.54 6.01 -0.42
C ILE A 152 7.87 6.17 -1.91
N CYS A 153 9.15 6.13 -2.29
CA CYS A 153 9.57 6.25 -3.68
C CYS A 153 8.96 5.16 -4.59
N VAL A 154 9.06 3.88 -4.19
CA VAL A 154 8.52 2.78 -5.00
C VAL A 154 6.99 2.84 -5.05
N THR A 155 6.32 3.23 -3.96
CA THR A 155 4.86 3.39 -3.95
C THR A 155 4.43 4.55 -4.86
N SER A 156 5.12 5.69 -4.84
CA SER A 156 4.87 6.79 -5.78
C SER A 156 5.06 6.36 -7.23
N MET A 157 6.13 5.61 -7.53
CA MET A 157 6.34 5.03 -8.86
C MET A 157 5.22 4.07 -9.25
N SER A 158 4.73 3.24 -8.33
CA SER A 158 3.59 2.36 -8.59
C SER A 158 2.32 3.14 -8.96
N GLY A 159 2.08 4.30 -8.32
CA GLY A 159 0.98 5.19 -8.68
C GLY A 159 1.10 5.75 -10.09
N LEU A 160 2.32 6.14 -10.51
CA LEU A 160 2.58 6.60 -11.88
C LEU A 160 2.39 5.49 -12.92
N VAL A 161 2.88 4.28 -12.62
CA VAL A 161 2.68 3.10 -13.49
C VAL A 161 1.20 2.79 -13.65
N ILE A 162 0.42 2.79 -12.57
CA ILE A 162 -1.02 2.55 -12.61
C ILE A 162 -1.72 3.65 -13.44
N TYR A 163 -1.34 4.92 -13.23
CA TYR A 163 -1.88 6.03 -14.01
C TYR A 163 -1.57 5.86 -15.51
N ALA A 164 -0.32 5.57 -15.86
CA ALA A 164 0.10 5.35 -17.24
C ALA A 164 -0.59 4.14 -17.89
N PHE A 165 -0.92 3.12 -17.10
CA PHE A 165 -1.66 1.94 -17.56
C PHE A 165 -3.12 2.28 -17.92
N TYR A 166 -3.77 3.13 -17.12
CA TYR A 166 -5.15 3.57 -17.34
C TYR A 166 -5.26 4.91 -18.09
N PHE A 167 -4.17 5.38 -18.70
CA PHE A 167 -4.11 6.69 -19.36
C PHE A 167 -5.21 6.87 -20.43
N ASP A 168 -5.41 5.85 -21.27
CA ASP A 168 -6.40 5.87 -22.37
C ASP A 168 -7.80 5.41 -21.93
N CYS A 169 -7.94 4.83 -20.74
CA CYS A 169 -9.19 4.24 -20.26
C CYS A 169 -9.31 4.41 -18.75
N ASP A 170 -10.01 5.47 -18.33
CA ASP A 170 -10.25 5.72 -16.92
C ASP A 170 -11.22 4.65 -16.34
N PRO A 171 -10.76 3.78 -15.43
CA PRO A 171 -11.58 2.74 -14.83
C PRO A 171 -12.69 3.29 -13.92
N ILE A 172 -12.55 4.51 -13.39
CA ILE A 172 -13.58 5.19 -12.58
C ILE A 172 -14.69 5.70 -13.50
N GLY A 173 -14.33 6.45 -14.55
CA GLY A 173 -15.27 6.93 -15.58
C GLY A 173 -15.99 5.79 -16.31
N ALA A 174 -15.32 4.67 -16.54
CA ALA A 174 -15.88 3.46 -17.13
C ALA A 174 -16.75 2.63 -16.15
N LYS A 175 -16.94 3.08 -14.90
CA LYS A 175 -17.68 2.39 -13.82
C LYS A 175 -17.18 0.97 -13.53
N MET A 176 -15.91 0.69 -13.82
CA MET A 176 -15.28 -0.60 -13.53
C MET A 176 -14.86 -0.71 -12.05
N ILE A 177 -14.64 0.42 -11.39
CA ILE A 177 -14.38 0.53 -9.95
C ILE A 177 -15.26 1.62 -9.33
N GLN A 178 -15.61 1.44 -8.04
CA GLN A 178 -16.50 2.38 -7.32
C GLN A 178 -15.73 3.41 -6.49
N ALA A 179 -14.48 3.12 -6.14
CA ALA A 179 -13.66 3.98 -5.30
C ALA A 179 -12.19 3.97 -5.75
N PRO A 180 -11.45 5.09 -5.58
CA PRO A 180 -10.03 5.19 -5.92
C PRO A 180 -9.14 4.12 -5.23
N ASP A 181 -9.48 3.72 -4.00
CA ASP A 181 -8.69 2.74 -3.23
C ASP A 181 -8.72 1.32 -3.85
N GLN A 182 -9.66 1.05 -4.76
CA GLN A 182 -9.77 -0.22 -5.47
C GLN A 182 -8.85 -0.30 -6.70
N LEU A 183 -8.26 0.83 -7.12
CA LEU A 183 -7.42 0.94 -8.31
C LEU A 183 -6.17 0.06 -8.21
N PHE A 184 -5.48 0.11 -7.07
CA PHE A 184 -4.26 -0.67 -6.86
C PHE A 184 -4.54 -2.18 -6.84
N PRO A 185 -5.47 -2.72 -6.02
CA PRO A 185 -5.81 -4.15 -6.06
C PRO A 185 -6.28 -4.61 -7.43
N ARG A 186 -7.04 -3.78 -8.16
CA ARG A 186 -7.48 -4.09 -9.52
C ARG A 186 -6.29 -4.24 -10.47
N PHE A 187 -5.38 -3.29 -10.43
CA PHE A 187 -4.16 -3.33 -11.24
C PHE A 187 -3.33 -4.57 -10.94
N VAL A 188 -3.18 -4.96 -9.67
CA VAL A 188 -2.46 -6.20 -9.29
C VAL A 188 -3.10 -7.42 -9.93
N MET A 189 -4.43 -7.52 -9.88
CA MET A 189 -5.17 -8.66 -10.43
C MET A 189 -5.07 -8.74 -11.95
N GLU A 190 -5.10 -7.62 -12.66
CA GLU A 190 -4.94 -7.58 -14.12
C GLU A 190 -3.50 -7.88 -14.56
N THR A 191 -2.54 -7.37 -13.80
CA THR A 191 -1.12 -7.49 -14.10
C THR A 191 -0.61 -8.89 -13.77
N LEU A 192 -0.96 -9.46 -12.62
CA LEU A 192 -0.43 -10.73 -12.13
C LEU A 192 -1.42 -11.90 -12.27
N GLY A 193 -2.55 -11.69 -12.94
CA GLY A 193 -3.62 -12.70 -13.06
C GLY A 193 -3.19 -14.03 -13.73
N ALA A 194 -2.08 -14.04 -14.46
CA ALA A 194 -1.48 -15.26 -15.02
C ALA A 194 -0.88 -16.19 -13.94
N PHE A 195 -0.57 -15.66 -12.76
CA PHE A 195 0.00 -16.41 -11.64
C PHE A 195 -1.08 -16.66 -10.57
N PRO A 196 -1.75 -17.82 -10.56
CA PRO A 196 -2.80 -18.08 -9.58
C PRO A 196 -2.24 -18.02 -8.15
N GLY A 197 -2.97 -17.36 -7.24
CA GLY A 197 -2.61 -17.25 -5.82
C GLY A 197 -1.71 -16.08 -5.45
N ILE A 198 -0.74 -15.71 -6.29
CA ILE A 198 0.22 -14.63 -6.01
C ILE A 198 -0.46 -13.25 -5.85
N PRO A 199 -1.36 -12.81 -6.75
CA PRO A 199 -2.07 -11.54 -6.61
C PRO A 199 -2.87 -11.45 -5.31
N GLY A 200 -3.56 -12.54 -4.95
CA GLY A 200 -4.39 -12.60 -3.75
C GLY A 200 -3.55 -12.50 -2.48
N LEU A 201 -2.40 -13.17 -2.44
CA LEU A 201 -1.45 -13.10 -1.33
C LEU A 201 -0.91 -11.67 -1.15
N PHE A 202 -0.54 -11.00 -2.24
CA PHE A 202 -0.03 -9.63 -2.22
C PHE A 202 -1.06 -8.62 -1.74
N VAL A 203 -2.28 -8.69 -2.30
CA VAL A 203 -3.38 -7.82 -1.90
C VAL A 203 -3.71 -8.04 -0.42
N ALA A 204 -3.79 -9.30 0.03
CA ALA A 204 -4.04 -9.61 1.44
C ALA A 204 -2.94 -9.07 2.38
N GLY A 205 -1.66 -9.20 2.01
CA GLY A 205 -0.54 -8.70 2.79
C GLY A 205 -0.55 -7.17 2.95
N ILE A 206 -0.82 -6.43 1.86
CA ILE A 206 -0.89 -4.96 1.88
C ILE A 206 -2.07 -4.50 2.75
N PHE A 207 -3.26 -5.09 2.57
CA PHE A 207 -4.42 -4.75 3.39
C PHE A 207 -4.22 -5.09 4.87
N SER A 208 -3.59 -6.23 5.18
CA SER A 208 -3.22 -6.59 6.54
C SER A 208 -2.31 -5.54 7.19
N GLY A 209 -1.32 -5.03 6.45
CA GLY A 209 -0.44 -3.98 6.95
C GLY A 209 -1.11 -2.62 7.12
N ALA A 210 -1.99 -2.24 6.19
CA ALA A 210 -2.79 -1.05 6.33
C ALA A 210 -3.70 -1.12 7.57
N LEU A 211 -4.36 -2.26 7.80
CA LEU A 211 -5.23 -2.48 8.95
C LEU A 211 -4.46 -2.47 10.28
N SER A 212 -3.26 -3.06 10.33
CA SER A 212 -2.39 -3.00 11.52
C SER A 212 -2.01 -1.55 11.88
N THR A 213 -1.73 -0.73 10.87
CA THR A 213 -1.39 0.70 11.04
C THR A 213 -2.60 1.51 11.50
N VAL A 214 -3.76 1.32 10.88
CA VAL A 214 -5.00 2.02 11.26
C VAL A 214 -5.45 1.62 12.66
N SER A 215 -5.41 0.32 12.99
CA SER A 215 -5.73 -0.17 14.33
C SER A 215 -4.80 0.45 15.38
N SER A 216 -3.50 0.49 15.11
CA SER A 216 -2.52 1.16 15.98
C SER A 216 -2.80 2.64 16.20
N GLY A 217 -3.29 3.35 15.18
CA GLY A 217 -3.62 4.78 15.28
C GLY A 217 -4.97 5.10 15.92
N VAL A 218 -5.94 4.17 15.88
CA VAL A 218 -7.26 4.33 16.53
C VAL A 218 -7.27 3.79 17.96
N ASN A 219 -6.44 2.79 18.25
CA ASN A 219 -6.30 2.14 19.56
C ASN A 219 -5.23 2.80 20.45
N SER A 220 -4.69 3.94 20.03
CA SER A 220 -3.81 4.83 20.79
C SER A 220 -4.56 6.07 21.23
#